data_AF-A0A2V9T7F0-F1
#
_entry.id   AF-A0A2V9T7F0-F1
#
_cell.length_a   1.000
_cell.length_b   1.000
_cell.length_c   1.000
_cell.angle_alpha   90.00
_cell.angle_beta   90.00
_cell.angle_gamma   90.00
#
_symmetry.space_group_name_H-M   'P 1'
#
loop_
_entity.id
_entity.type
_entity.pdbx_description
1 polymer ?
#
loop_
_entity_poly.entity_id
_entity_poly.type
_entity_poly.pdbx_seq_one_letter_code
_entity_poly.pdbx_strand_id
1 'polypeptide(L)'
;MTIDEELNLLDSNLRRLKIEYEIYFSNPSKKPPSDIEWKVLSLLRKFSDGSRMSFTQRFRYNEMAQRYAIYSDLWRKKSRIREEGYRRPQDALLSIQGVREEEHEPEHKVYGVGQ
;
A
#
# COMPACT_ATOMS: atom_id res chain seq x y z
N MET A 1 -18.69 16.76 -15.91
CA MET A 1 -18.00 15.51 -15.56
C MET A 1 -19.04 14.60 -14.93
N THR A 2 -19.24 13.41 -15.48
CA THR A 2 -20.21 12.43 -14.97
C THR A 2 -19.59 11.65 -13.80
N ILE A 3 -20.43 11.02 -12.96
CA ILE A 3 -19.94 10.19 -11.85
C ILE A 3 -19.05 9.05 -12.37
N ASP A 4 -19.40 8.44 -13.51
CA ASP A 4 -18.60 7.36 -14.09
C ASP A 4 -17.22 7.82 -14.58
N GLU A 5 -17.11 9.03 -15.14
CA GLU A 5 -15.82 9.63 -15.49
C GLU A 5 -14.95 9.88 -14.25
N GLU A 6 -15.55 10.39 -13.18
CA GLU A 6 -14.84 10.64 -11.92
C GLU A 6 -14.40 9.33 -11.22
N LEU A 7 -15.22 8.27 -11.31
CA LEU A 7 -14.85 6.93 -10.83
C LEU A 7 -13.72 6.32 -11.67
N ASN A 8 -13.71 6.51 -12.98
CA ASN A 8 -12.62 6.07 -13.84
C ASN A 8 -11.31 6.83 -13.54
N LEU A 9 -11.43 8.13 -13.23
CA LEU A 9 -10.30 8.94 -12.78
C LEU A 9 -9.75 8.43 -11.43
N LEU A 10 -10.64 8.10 -10.48
CA LEU A 10 -10.26 7.51 -9.19
C LEU A 10 -9.51 6.18 -9.39
N ASP A 11 -10.00 5.28 -10.24
CA ASP A 11 -9.32 4.01 -10.54
C ASP A 11 -7.92 4.24 -11.16
N SER A 12 -7.81 5.18 -12.09
CA SER A 12 -6.53 5.54 -12.73
C SER A 12 -5.54 6.12 -11.70
N ASN A 13 -6.00 7.00 -10.82
CA ASN A 13 -5.18 7.56 -9.75
C ASN A 13 -4.76 6.48 -8.74
N LEU A 14 -5.62 5.52 -8.41
CA LEU A 14 -5.28 4.38 -7.55
C LEU A 14 -4.22 3.48 -8.16
N ARG A 15 -4.32 3.18 -9.46
CA ARG A 15 -3.28 2.43 -10.18
C ARG A 15 -1.95 3.18 -10.15
N ARG A 16 -1.98 4.50 -10.38
CA ARG A 16 -0.78 5.33 -10.29
C ARG A 16 -0.20 5.34 -8.88
N LEU A 17 -1.04 5.45 -7.85
CA LEU A 17 -0.62 5.43 -6.45
C LEU A 17 0.14 4.15 -6.12
N LYS A 18 -0.39 2.99 -6.51
CA LYS A 18 0.27 1.69 -6.33
C LYS A 18 1.66 1.68 -6.98
N ILE A 19 1.77 2.14 -8.22
CA ILE A 19 3.04 2.18 -8.95
C ILE A 19 4.05 3.09 -8.24
N GLU A 20 3.63 4.29 -7.82
CA GLU A 20 4.54 5.21 -7.11
C GLU A 20 4.99 4.64 -5.76
N TYR A 21 4.12 3.92 -5.04
CA TYR A 21 4.52 3.20 -3.83
C TYR A 21 5.59 2.16 -4.12
N GLU A 22 5.41 1.32 -5.15
CA GLU A 22 6.41 0.33 -5.53
C GLU A 22 7.74 1.00 -5.94
N ILE A 23 7.69 2.10 -6.69
CA ILE A 23 8.90 2.86 -7.06
C ILE A 23 9.60 3.43 -5.82
N TYR A 24 8.84 3.97 -4.85
CA TYR A 24 9.40 4.53 -3.62
C TYR A 24 10.10 3.46 -2.76
N PHE A 25 9.52 2.27 -2.65
CA PHE A 25 10.11 1.17 -1.89
C PHE A 25 11.20 0.40 -2.64
N SER A 26 11.23 0.50 -3.97
CA SER A 26 12.35 -0.01 -4.78
C SER A 26 13.53 0.98 -4.82
N ASN A 27 13.26 2.30 -4.77
CA ASN A 27 14.31 3.31 -4.81
C ASN A 27 14.24 4.27 -3.60
N PRO A 28 15.12 4.10 -2.60
CA PRO A 28 15.08 4.89 -1.37
C PRO A 28 15.37 6.39 -1.57
N SER A 29 15.93 6.80 -2.71
CA SER A 29 16.19 8.21 -3.05
C SER A 29 14.96 8.98 -3.57
N LYS A 30 13.89 8.28 -3.95
CA LYS A 30 12.65 8.92 -4.43
C LYS A 30 11.86 9.55 -3.28
N LYS A 31 11.27 10.71 -3.55
CA LYS A 31 10.32 11.38 -2.64
C LYS A 31 9.02 10.56 -2.52
N PRO A 32 8.36 10.57 -1.35
CA PRO A 32 7.06 9.93 -1.18
C PRO A 32 6.00 10.59 -2.10
N PRO A 33 5.04 9.83 -2.66
CA PRO A 33 4.07 10.33 -3.62
C PRO A 33 2.87 11.01 -2.94
N SER A 34 3.14 12.08 -2.18
CA SER A 34 2.11 12.83 -1.44
C SER A 34 1.06 13.47 -2.34
N ASP A 35 1.43 13.88 -3.56
CA ASP A 35 0.50 14.52 -4.51
C ASP A 35 -0.60 13.57 -5.01
N ILE A 36 -0.22 12.32 -5.32
CA ILE A 36 -1.18 11.32 -5.82
C ILE A 36 -2.05 10.81 -4.68
N GLU A 37 -1.49 10.62 -3.48
CA GLU A 37 -2.28 10.30 -2.28
C GLU A 37 -3.36 11.35 -2.03
N TRP A 38 -2.99 12.63 -2.06
CA TRP A 38 -3.92 13.71 -1.80
C TRP A 38 -5.05 13.76 -2.83
N LYS A 39 -4.75 13.52 -4.12
CA LYS A 39 -5.75 13.43 -5.19
C LYS A 39 -6.72 12.27 -4.96
N VAL A 40 -6.23 11.09 -4.60
CA VAL A 40 -7.07 9.92 -4.31
C VAL A 40 -7.95 10.18 -3.09
N LEU A 41 -7.39 10.71 -2.00
CA LEU A 41 -8.13 11.04 -0.79
C LEU A 41 -9.24 12.08 -1.04
N SER A 42 -8.93 13.09 -1.84
CA SER A 42 -9.90 14.14 -2.20
C SER A 42 -11.08 13.57 -2.99
N LEU A 43 -10.81 12.68 -3.96
CA LEU A 43 -11.87 12.00 -4.72
C LEU A 43 -12.68 11.03 -3.84
N LEU A 44 -12.04 10.25 -2.98
CA LEU A 44 -12.73 9.35 -2.04
C LEU A 44 -13.65 10.13 -1.10
N ARG A 45 -13.18 11.24 -0.53
CA ARG A 45 -14.00 12.09 0.35
C ARG A 45 -15.20 12.67 -0.41
N LYS A 46 -14.98 13.17 -1.63
CA LYS A 46 -16.06 13.68 -2.49
C LYS A 46 -17.17 12.66 -2.72
N PHE A 47 -16.83 11.39 -2.91
CA PHE A 47 -17.83 10.32 -3.10
C PHE A 47 -18.47 9.83 -1.80
N SER A 48 -17.76 9.98 -0.67
CA SER A 48 -18.28 9.66 0.66
C SER A 48 -19.36 10.64 1.13
N ASP A 49 -19.23 11.94 0.81
CA ASP A 49 -20.07 13.02 1.36
C ASP A 49 -21.47 13.16 0.73
N GLY A 50 -22.01 12.09 0.13
CA GLY A 50 -23.43 12.05 -0.29
C GLY A 50 -23.67 12.17 -1.79
N SER A 51 -22.75 11.69 -2.63
CA SER A 51 -23.04 11.52 -4.05
C SER A 51 -24.21 10.56 -4.27
N ARG A 52 -25.24 10.99 -5.01
CA ARG A 52 -26.34 10.12 -5.48
C ARG A 52 -25.79 9.18 -6.54
N MET A 53 -25.11 8.13 -6.09
CA MET A 53 -24.60 7.06 -6.93
C MET A 53 -25.68 6.00 -7.19
N SER A 54 -25.69 5.45 -8.40
CA SER A 54 -26.43 4.23 -8.68
C SER A 54 -25.84 3.04 -7.90
N PHE A 55 -26.60 1.95 -7.77
CA PHE A 55 -26.12 0.74 -7.09
C PHE A 55 -24.79 0.23 -7.68
N THR A 56 -24.69 0.19 -9.02
CA THR A 56 -23.47 -0.22 -9.73
C THR A 56 -22.29 0.70 -9.45
N GLN A 57 -22.51 2.02 -9.48
CA GLN A 57 -21.47 3.01 -9.17
C GLN A 57 -20.99 2.87 -7.72
N ARG A 58 -21.91 2.64 -6.78
CA ARG A 58 -21.59 2.45 -5.37
C ARG A 58 -20.78 1.18 -5.13
N PHE A 59 -21.11 0.10 -5.82
CA PHE A 59 -20.33 -1.15 -5.77
C PHE A 59 -18.90 -0.91 -6.26
N ARG A 60 -18.73 -0.27 -7.42
CA ARG A 60 -17.40 0.09 -7.97
C ARG A 60 -16.61 0.99 -7.02
N TYR A 61 -17.26 2.00 -6.45
CA TYR A 61 -16.65 2.88 -5.45
C TYR A 61 -16.18 2.11 -4.21
N ASN A 62 -17.02 1.22 -3.65
CA ASN A 62 -16.66 0.44 -2.48
C ASN A 62 -15.44 -0.46 -2.74
N GLU A 63 -15.36 -1.06 -3.92
CA GLU A 63 -14.20 -1.84 -4.33
C GLU A 63 -12.92 -0.98 -4.38
N MET A 64 -13.00 0.22 -4.96
CA MET A 64 -11.88 1.18 -5.01
C MET A 64 -11.46 1.65 -3.61
N ALA A 65 -12.42 1.91 -2.73
CA ALA A 65 -12.17 2.31 -1.34
C ALA A 65 -11.46 1.19 -0.55
N GLN A 66 -11.87 -0.07 -0.73
CA GLN A 66 -11.19 -1.22 -0.13
C GLN A 66 -9.76 -1.37 -0.66
N ARG A 67 -9.55 -1.22 -1.97
CA ARG A 67 -8.21 -1.23 -2.58
C ARG A 67 -7.32 -0.13 -1.99
N TYR A 68 -7.86 1.07 -1.81
CA TYR A 68 -7.13 2.17 -1.16
C TYR A 68 -6.73 1.85 0.29
N ALA A 69 -7.64 1.28 1.08
CA ALA A 69 -7.36 0.91 2.47
C ALA A 69 -6.17 -0.07 2.55
N ILE A 70 -6.17 -1.10 1.69
CA ILE A 70 -5.06 -2.06 1.59
C ILE A 70 -3.76 -1.36 1.21
N TYR A 71 -3.78 -0.45 0.23
CA TYR A 71 -2.57 0.28 -0.17
C TYR A 71 -2.05 1.19 0.94
N SER A 72 -2.92 1.86 1.68
CA SER A 72 -2.53 2.70 2.82
C SER A 72 -1.90 1.87 3.93
N ASP A 73 -2.46 0.70 4.24
CA ASP A 73 -1.90 -0.20 5.25
C ASP A 73 -0.54 -0.75 4.83
N LEU A 74 -0.39 -1.14 3.55
CA LEU A 74 0.89 -1.58 3.01
C LEU A 74 1.93 -0.46 3.06
N TRP A 75 1.55 0.78 2.72
CA TRP A 75 2.42 1.94 2.81
C TRP A 75 2.92 2.15 4.24
N ARG A 76 2.02 2.11 5.23
CA ARG A 76 2.37 2.25 6.65
C ARG A 76 3.32 1.15 7.12
N LYS A 77 3.04 -0.11 6.77
CA LYS A 77 3.89 -1.26 7.12
C LYS A 77 5.28 -1.13 6.48
N LYS A 78 5.33 -0.87 5.18
CA LYS A 78 6.60 -0.74 4.46
C LYS A 78 7.40 0.49 4.94
N SER A 79 6.74 1.60 5.26
CA SER A 79 7.41 2.78 5.84
C SER A 79 8.03 2.47 7.20
N ARG A 80 7.33 1.75 8.08
CA ARG A 80 7.90 1.31 9.37
C ARG A 80 9.11 0.40 9.20
N ILE A 81 9.03 -0.59 8.31
CA ILE A 81 10.17 -1.49 8.04
C ILE A 81 11.36 -0.70 7.49
N ARG A 82 11.13 0.30 6.65
CA ARG A 82 12.21 1.18 6.14
C ARG A 82 12.87 2.01 7.24
N GLU A 83 12.11 2.52 8.20
CA GLU A 83 12.63 3.33 9.30
C GLU A 83 13.29 2.50 10.42
N GLU A 84 12.73 1.32 10.71
CA GLU A 84 13.07 0.51 11.89
C GLU A 84 13.79 -0.81 11.59
N GLY A 85 13.92 -1.19 10.32
CA GLY A 85 14.44 -2.50 9.89
C GLY A 85 13.39 -3.62 9.93
N TYR A 86 13.78 -4.82 9.46
CA TYR A 86 12.92 -6.01 9.55
C TYR A 86 12.90 -6.55 10.98
N ARG A 87 11.82 -6.27 11.73
CA ARG A 87 11.68 -6.76 13.13
C ARG A 87 11.06 -8.15 13.24
N ARG A 88 10.32 -8.60 12.22
CA ARG A 88 9.67 -9.91 12.21
C ARG A 88 9.93 -10.67 10.90
N PRO A 89 10.01 -12.01 10.91
CA PRO A 89 10.20 -12.79 9.69
C PRO A 89 9.13 -12.53 8.61
N GLN A 90 7.88 -12.27 9.01
CA GLN A 90 6.80 -11.91 8.09
C GLN A 90 7.01 -10.56 7.38
N ASP A 91 7.84 -9.66 7.93
CA ASP A 91 8.13 -8.37 7.33
C ASP A 91 9.05 -8.53 6.11
N ALA A 92 9.88 -9.59 6.09
CA ALA A 92 10.74 -9.94 4.95
C ALA A 92 9.93 -10.24 3.67
N LEU A 93 8.67 -10.68 3.81
CA LEU A 93 7.77 -10.89 2.66
C LEU A 93 7.42 -9.60 1.91
N LEU A 94 7.58 -8.43 2.57
CA LEU A 94 7.29 -7.13 1.97
C LEU A 94 8.47 -6.58 1.14
N SER A 95 9.59 -7.29 1.09
CA SER A 95 10.74 -7.11 0.18
C SER A 95 11.06 -5.65 -0.15
N ILE A 96 11.51 -4.90 0.86
CA ILE A 96 11.96 -3.52 0.74
C ILE A 96 13.45 -3.50 0.37
N GLN A 97 13.75 -2.84 -0.74
CA GLN A 97 15.11 -2.75 -1.27
C GLN A 97 15.95 -1.81 -0.39
N GLY A 98 17.14 -2.26 0.03
CA GLY A 98 18.05 -1.50 0.90
C GLY A 98 17.88 -1.71 2.40
N VAL A 99 16.88 -2.48 2.84
CA VAL A 99 16.66 -2.85 4.27
C VAL A 99 17.11 -4.29 4.55
N ARG A 100 17.62 -5.01 3.54
CA ARG A 100 18.15 -6.37 3.73
C ARG A 100 19.46 -6.28 4.50
N GLU A 101 19.35 -6.18 5.81
CA GLU A 101 20.43 -6.58 6.72
C GLU A 101 20.68 -8.07 6.53
N GLU A 102 21.96 -8.42 6.65
CA GLU A 102 22.54 -9.70 6.32
C GLU A 102 21.78 -10.87 6.95
N GLU A 103 21.86 -12.01 6.24
CA GLU A 103 21.31 -13.31 6.59
C GLU A 103 20.94 -13.46 8.07
N HIS A 104 19.65 -13.30 8.38
CA HIS A 104 19.11 -13.86 9.61
C HIS A 104 19.16 -15.37 9.41
N GLU A 105 20.32 -15.98 9.70
CA GLU A 105 20.40 -17.41 9.90
C GLU A 105 19.31 -17.74 10.91
N PRO A 106 18.34 -18.60 10.54
CA PRO A 106 17.43 -19.10 11.55
C PRO A 106 18.33 -19.90 12.50
N GLU A 107 18.55 -19.42 13.73
CA GLU A 107 19.10 -20.23 14.81
C GLU A 107 18.12 -21.38 15.06
N HIS A 108 18.17 -22.40 14.20
CA HIS A 108 17.66 -23.71 14.49
C HIS A 108 18.57 -24.27 15.58
N LYS A 109 18.29 -23.95 16.84
CA LYS A 109 18.77 -24.73 17.98
C LYS A 109 18.16 -26.12 17.86
N VAL A 110 18.86 -26.99 17.15
CA VAL A 110 18.63 -28.43 17.21
C VAL A 110 19.08 -28.83 18.61
N TYR A 111 18.11 -28.99 19.52
CA TYR A 111 18.38 -29.69 20.77
C TYR A 111 18.76 -31.11 20.39
N GLY A 112 20.05 -31.40 20.49
CA GLY A 112 20.58 -32.75 20.35
C GLY A 112 19.86 -33.65 21.36
N VAL A 113 19.01 -34.54 20.85
CA VAL A 113 18.55 -35.69 21.61
C VAL A 113 19.64 -36.74 21.45
N GLY A 114 20.71 -36.57 22.22
CA GLY A 114 21.67 -37.63 22.47
C GLY A 114 21.28 -38.32 23.76
N GLN A 115 20.72 -39.53 23.64
CA GLN A 115 20.92 -40.67 24.55
C GLN A 115 20.67 -41.96 23.77
#